data_AF-A0A0R2PZB9-F1
#
_entry.id   AF-A0A0R2PZB9-F1
#
_cell.length_a   1.000
_cell.length_b   1.000
_cell.length_c   1.000
_cell.angle_alpha   90.00
_cell.angle_beta   90.00
_cell.angle_gamma   90.00
#
_symmetry.space_group_name_H-M   'P 1'
#
loop_
_entity.id
_entity.type
_entity.pdbx_description
1 polymer ?
#
loop_
_entity_poly.entity_id
_entity_poly.type
_entity_poly.pdbx_seq_one_letter_code
_entity_poly.pdbx_strand_id
1 'polypeptide(L)'
;MNMSWALVIWLSIGAYAFKMLGFVVVGGRKLPVAISRCLVLIPAALLAALVFNGTFTNGQEIAIDERAIGLGVAIVAAWRKLPLIVVV
;
A
#
# COMPACT_ATOMS: atom_id res chain seq x y z
N MET A 1 13.28 -4.32 29.09
CA MET A 1 12.39 -4.10 27.94
C MET A 1 11.69 -2.77 28.12
N ASN A 2 12.02 -1.76 27.33
CA ASN A 2 11.31 -0.48 27.36
C ASN A 2 9.88 -0.69 26.81
N MET A 3 8.89 0.03 27.32
CA MET A 3 7.46 -0.12 26.98
C MET A 3 7.21 -0.21 25.46
N SER A 4 7.95 0.57 24.66
CA SER A 4 7.85 0.58 23.19
C SER A 4 8.19 -0.76 22.54
N TRP A 5 9.18 -1.49 23.05
CA TRP A 5 9.58 -2.79 22.49
C TRP A 5 8.54 -3.87 22.75
N ALA A 6 7.88 -3.83 23.91
CA ALA A 6 6.77 -4.72 24.21
C ALA A 6 5.59 -4.50 23.24
N LEU A 7 5.27 -3.24 22.91
CA LEU A 7 4.24 -2.89 21.95
C LEU A 7 4.57 -3.36 20.53
N VAL A 8 5.81 -3.17 20.08
CA VAL A 8 6.27 -3.64 18.75
C VAL A 8 6.13 -5.16 18.63
N ILE A 9 6.55 -5.90 19.66
CA ILE A 9 6.41 -7.36 19.68
C ILE A 9 4.93 -7.75 19.63
N TRP A 10 4.07 -7.11 20.43
CA TRP A 10 2.64 -7.42 20.43
C TRP A 10 1.97 -7.12 19.09
N LEU A 11 2.26 -5.95 18.50
CA LEU A 11 1.75 -5.58 17.17
C LEU A 11 2.22 -6.57 16.10
N SER A 12 3.47 -7.01 16.16
CA SER A 12 4.02 -7.99 15.22
C SER A 12 3.32 -9.33 15.32
N ILE A 13 3.10 -9.82 16.56
CA ILE A 13 2.37 -11.06 16.82
C ILE A 13 0.91 -10.92 16.35
N GLY A 14 0.25 -9.80 16.65
CA GLY A 14 -1.13 -9.54 16.24
C GLY A 14 -1.29 -9.49 14.72
N ALA A 15 -0.39 -8.80 14.02
CA ALA A 15 -0.38 -8.75 12.56
C ALA A 15 -0.17 -10.14 11.94
N TYR A 16 0.74 -10.93 12.49
CA TYR A 16 0.98 -12.30 12.05
C TYR A 16 -0.22 -13.21 12.30
N ALA A 17 -0.84 -13.11 13.48
CA ALA A 17 -2.05 -13.84 13.83
C ALA A 17 -3.20 -13.51 12.87
N PHE A 18 -3.37 -12.24 12.50
CA PHE A 18 -4.38 -11.80 11.54
C PHE A 18 -4.13 -12.37 10.14
N LYS A 19 -2.86 -12.38 9.70
CA LYS A 19 -2.46 -13.02 8.44
C LYS A 19 -2.75 -14.52 8.45
N MET A 20 -2.43 -15.19 9.56
CA MET A 20 -2.66 -16.62 9.73
C MET A 20 -4.14 -16.97 9.76
N LEU A 21 -4.97 -16.17 10.41
CA LEU A 21 -6.43 -16.34 10.40
C LEU A 21 -6.98 -16.32 8.98
N GLY A 22 -6.51 -15.39 8.13
CA GLY A 22 -6.87 -15.36 6.72
C GLY A 22 -6.53 -16.66 6.00
N PHE A 23 -5.30 -17.18 6.16
CA PHE A 23 -4.90 -18.45 5.56
C PHE A 23 -5.70 -19.65 6.07
N VAL A 24 -5.92 -19.76 7.38
CA VAL A 24 -6.61 -20.90 8.00
C VAL A 24 -8.10 -20.92 7.69
N VAL A 25 -8.76 -19.75 7.72
CA VAL A 25 -10.22 -19.65 7.51
C VAL A 25 -10.59 -19.65 6.02
N VAL A 26 -9.77 -19.02 5.17
CA VAL A 26 -10.10 -18.79 3.75
C VAL A 26 -9.34 -19.73 2.81
N GLY A 27 -8.22 -20.33 3.22
CA GLY A 27 -7.32 -21.08 2.34
C GLY A 27 -7.94 -22.25 1.57
N GLY A 28 -9.01 -22.86 2.10
CA GLY A 28 -9.75 -23.95 1.43
C GLY A 28 -11.06 -23.54 0.78
N ARG A 29 -11.49 -22.27 0.90
CA ARG A 29 -12.83 -21.83 0.48
C ARG A 29 -12.78 -21.14 -0.88
N LYS A 30 -13.67 -21.53 -1.78
CA LYS A 30 -13.88 -20.80 -3.04
C LYS A 30 -14.55 -19.46 -2.72
N LEU A 31 -13.81 -18.37 -2.91
CA LEU A 31 -14.31 -17.01 -2.72
C LEU A 31 -15.29 -16.63 -3.86
N PRO A 32 -16.33 -15.83 -3.57
CA PRO A 32 -17.14 -15.19 -4.60
C PRO A 32 -16.28 -14.40 -5.60
N VAL A 33 -16.68 -14.41 -6.88
CA VAL A 33 -15.94 -13.75 -7.97
C VAL A 33 -15.66 -12.26 -7.69
N ALA A 34 -16.61 -11.55 -7.08
CA ALA A 34 -16.45 -10.14 -6.74
C ALA A 34 -15.28 -9.91 -5.75
N ILE A 35 -15.19 -10.75 -4.70
CA ILE A 35 -14.16 -10.64 -3.67
C ILE A 35 -12.79 -10.97 -4.25
N SER A 36 -12.69 -12.02 -5.06
CA SER A 36 -11.44 -12.39 -5.73
C SER A 36 -10.89 -11.28 -6.63
N ARG A 37 -11.77 -10.60 -7.39
CA ARG A 37 -11.37 -9.44 -8.21
C ARG A 37 -10.81 -8.31 -7.34
N CYS A 38 -11.48 -7.96 -6.24
CA CYS A 38 -10.98 -6.93 -5.33
C CYS A 38 -9.62 -7.30 -4.72
N LEU A 39 -9.43 -8.55 -4.28
CA LEU A 39 -8.17 -9.00 -3.67
C LEU A 39 -6.96 -8.82 -4.61
N VAL A 40 -7.15 -9.04 -5.91
CA VAL A 40 -6.10 -8.83 -6.93
C VAL A 40 -5.72 -7.34 -7.06
N LEU A 41 -6.66 -6.43 -6.79
CA LEU A 41 -6.46 -4.98 -6.86
C LEU A 41 -5.86 -4.39 -5.57
N ILE A 42 -5.95 -5.09 -4.43
CA ILE A 42 -5.46 -4.59 -3.13
C ILE A 42 -3.99 -4.14 -3.18
N PRO A 43 -3.02 -4.91 -3.71
CA PRO A 43 -1.63 -4.48 -3.72
C PRO A 43 -1.41 -3.18 -4.49
N ALA A 44 -2.03 -3.06 -5.67
CA ALA A 44 -1.95 -1.86 -6.48
C ALA A 44 -2.61 -0.65 -5.78
N ALA A 45 -3.79 -0.85 -5.17
CA ALA A 45 -4.49 0.19 -4.43
C ALA A 45 -3.70 0.67 -3.19
N LEU A 46 -3.08 -0.26 -2.46
CA LEU A 46 -2.24 0.07 -1.29
C LEU A 46 -0.98 0.82 -1.71
N LEU A 47 -0.31 0.40 -2.78
CA LEU A 47 0.85 1.12 -3.33
C LEU A 47 0.46 2.53 -3.79
N ALA A 48 -0.66 2.66 -4.52
CA ALA A 48 -1.16 3.96 -4.95
C ALA A 48 -1.47 4.88 -3.75
N ALA A 49 -2.11 4.35 -2.71
CA ALA A 49 -2.40 5.08 -1.48
C ALA A 49 -1.10 5.50 -0.75
N LEU A 50 -0.09 4.64 -0.72
CA LEU A 50 1.20 4.93 -0.10
C LEU A 50 1.96 6.04 -0.85
N VAL A 51 1.99 5.97 -2.18
CA VAL A 51 2.57 7.02 -3.02
C VAL A 51 1.83 8.35 -2.83
N PHE A 52 0.50 8.31 -2.81
CA PHE A 52 -0.32 9.49 -2.60
C PHE A 52 -0.05 10.12 -1.23
N ASN A 53 -0.04 9.31 -0.16
CA ASN A 53 0.24 9.80 1.19
C ASN A 53 1.66 10.37 1.30
N GLY A 54 2.68 9.70 0.76
CA GLY A 54 4.06 10.19 0.76
C GLY A 54 4.30 11.44 -0.11
N THR A 55 3.39 11.72 -1.05
CA THR A 55 3.46 12.90 -1.94
C THR A 55 2.75 14.11 -1.36
N PHE A 56 1.56 13.92 -0.77
CA PHE A 56 0.68 15.00 -0.34
C PHE A 56 0.61 15.21 1.18
N THR A 57 1.24 14.35 1.97
CA THR A 57 1.26 14.47 3.43
C THR A 57 2.69 14.55 3.93
N ASN A 58 2.98 15.55 4.76
CA ASN A 58 4.21 15.61 5.54
C ASN A 58 3.84 15.71 7.04
N GLY A 59 3.78 14.56 7.71
CA GLY A 59 3.29 14.47 9.08
C GLY A 59 1.79 14.77 9.20
N GLN A 60 1.46 15.97 9.67
CA GLN A 60 0.07 16.45 9.88
C GLN A 60 -0.36 17.56 8.91
N GLU A 61 0.55 18.06 8.07
CA GLU A 61 0.25 19.16 7.14
C GLU A 61 0.14 18.65 5.71
N ILE A 62 -0.83 19.21 4.98
CA ILE A 62 -1.02 18.99 3.55
C ILE A 62 -0.11 19.99 2.85
N ALA A 63 1.10 19.56 2.52
CA ALA A 63 2.04 20.35 1.72
C ALA A 63 1.96 19.90 0.26
N ILE A 64 1.55 20.79 -0.64
CA ILE A 64 1.71 20.57 -2.08
C ILE A 64 3.14 20.95 -2.42
N ASP A 65 4.04 19.98 -2.26
CA ASP A 65 5.46 20.13 -2.52
C ASP A 65 5.79 19.82 -4.00
N GLU A 66 7.03 20.07 -4.40
CA GLU A 66 7.60 19.72 -5.72
C GLU A 66 7.37 18.25 -6.13
N ARG A 67 7.19 17.36 -5.14
CA ARG A 67 6.84 15.95 -5.33
C ARG A 67 5.52 15.76 -6.09
N ALA A 68 4.55 16.65 -5.92
CA ALA A 68 3.27 16.58 -6.64
C ALA A 68 3.45 16.81 -8.15
N ILE A 69 4.35 17.72 -8.52
CA ILE A 69 4.71 17.97 -9.92
C ILE A 69 5.43 16.76 -10.49
N GLY A 70 6.40 16.20 -9.77
CA GLY A 70 7.11 14.98 -10.17
C GLY A 70 6.16 13.79 -10.38
N LEU A 71 5.22 13.58 -9.46
CA LEU A 71 4.18 12.56 -9.60
C LEU A 71 3.31 12.80 -10.84
N GLY A 72 2.91 14.04 -11.11
CA GLY A 72 2.16 14.41 -12.30
C GLY A 72 2.89 14.05 -13.60
N VAL A 73 4.18 14.38 -13.70
CA VAL A 73 5.02 14.03 -14.86
C VAL A 73 5.13 12.52 -15.01
N ALA A 74 5.38 11.79 -13.92
CA ALA A 74 5.46 10.33 -13.94
C ALA A 74 4.15 9.68 -14.42
N ILE A 75 2.99 10.18 -13.97
CA ILE A 75 1.67 9.71 -14.42
C ILE A 75 1.51 9.93 -15.94
N VAL A 76 1.87 11.10 -16.44
CA VAL A 76 1.78 11.42 -17.88
C VAL A 76 2.73 10.55 -18.70
N ALA A 77 3.96 10.34 -18.23
CA ALA A 77 4.96 9.51 -18.89
C ALA A 77 4.53 8.04 -18.94
N ALA A 78 3.99 7.51 -17.84
CA ALA A 78 3.43 6.16 -17.76
C ALA A 78 2.20 6.00 -18.65
N TRP A 79 1.32 7.01 -18.71
CA TRP A 79 0.13 6.99 -19.58
C TRP A 79 0.49 6.94 -21.07
N ARG A 80 1.59 7.62 -21.46
CA ARG A 80 2.18 7.53 -22.79
C ARG A 80 2.94 6.22 -23.07
N LYS A 81 2.99 5.30 -22.10
CA LYS A 81 3.71 4.01 -22.20
C LYS A 81 5.19 4.18 -22.54
N LEU A 82 5.83 5.23 -22.03
CA LEU A 82 7.27 5.45 -22.18
C LEU A 82 8.07 4.35 -21.45
N PRO A 83 9.31 4.05 -21.88
CA PRO A 83 10.15 3.07 -21.21
C PRO A 83 10.41 3.47 -19.76
N LEU A 84 10.55 2.49 -18.87
CA LEU A 84 10.63 2.71 -17.42
C LEU A 84 11.78 3.66 -17.02
N ILE A 85 12.90 3.61 -17.76
CA ILE A 85 14.06 4.50 -17.58
C ILE A 85 13.74 6.00 -17.79
N VAL A 86 12.64 6.31 -18.47
CA VAL A 86 12.18 7.69 -18.73
C VAL A 86 11.14 8.13 -17.69
N VAL A 87 10.46 7.17 -17.03
CA VAL A 87 9.42 7.45 -16.04
C VAL A 87 9.99 7.69 -14.64
N VAL A 88 11.10 7.01 -14.31
CA VAL A 88 11.83 7.10 -13.03
C VAL A 88 12.90 8.18 -13.13
#